data_AF-A0A943YBW8-F1
#
_entry.id   AF-A0A943YBW8-F1
#
_cell.length_a   1.000
_cell.length_b   1.000
_cell.length_c   1.000
_cell.angle_alpha   90.00
_cell.angle_beta   90.00
_cell.angle_gamma   90.00
#
_symmetry.space_group_name_H-M   'P 1'
#
loop_
_entity.id
_entity.type
_entity.pdbx_description
1 polymer ?
#
loop_
_entity_poly.entity_id
_entity_poly.type
_entity_poly.pdbx_seq_one_letter_code
_entity_poly.pdbx_strand_id
1 'polypeptide(L)'
;MRLIRDVPSTVLRMAVFKLLKEGQTIPIHGSVPKGAKLPYITLGAATFKPLSNKDLIIWDASLNVEVWAGEDGKKQVNETLNDICALISAYGCDMELPQYRINSTQIDLVEDFPEVSTGYHGTVTILFTIQNFNKKEV
;
A
#
# COMPACT_ATOMS: atom_id res chain seq x y z
N MET A 1 -27.07 -5.24 14.80
CA MET A 1 -26.00 -5.57 13.82
C MET A 1 -25.65 -4.27 13.10
N ARG A 2 -24.41 -3.75 13.25
CA ARG A 2 -24.00 -2.57 12.47
C ARG A 2 -23.69 -3.03 11.04
N LEU A 3 -24.33 -2.41 10.04
CA LEU A 3 -24.04 -2.74 8.64
C LEU A 3 -22.68 -2.16 8.27
N ILE A 4 -21.75 -3.02 7.87
CA ILE A 4 -20.48 -2.61 7.27
C ILE A 4 -20.80 -2.13 5.85
N ARG A 5 -20.80 -0.81 5.65
CA ARG A 5 -21.12 -0.19 4.34
C ARG A 5 -19.90 0.37 3.62
N ASP A 6 -18.80 0.59 4.33
CA ASP A 6 -17.73 1.49 3.90
C ASP A 6 -16.34 0.81 4.07
N VAL A 7 -15.88 0.09 3.04
CA VAL A 7 -14.53 -0.51 2.98
C VAL A 7 -13.53 0.59 2.63
N PRO A 8 -12.40 0.78 3.37
CA PRO A 8 -11.45 1.88 3.17
C PRO A 8 -10.53 1.71 1.93
N SER A 9 -11.00 0.99 0.92
CA SER A 9 -10.22 0.50 -0.22
C SER A 9 -9.60 1.62 -1.06
N THR A 10 -10.40 2.61 -1.44
CA THR A 10 -9.94 3.74 -2.27
C THR A 10 -9.09 4.71 -1.47
N VAL A 11 -9.53 5.06 -0.26
CA VAL A 11 -8.83 6.04 0.58
C VAL A 11 -7.46 5.55 1.02
N LEU A 12 -7.32 4.26 1.36
CA LEU A 12 -6.02 3.66 1.69
C LEU A 12 -5.06 3.72 0.49
N ARG A 13 -5.53 3.32 -0.70
CA ARG A 13 -4.68 3.35 -1.90
C ARG A 13 -4.25 4.76 -2.27
N MET A 14 -5.15 5.74 -2.16
CA MET A 14 -4.80 7.14 -2.42
C MET A 14 -3.75 7.66 -1.43
N ALA A 15 -3.89 7.32 -0.15
CA ALA A 15 -2.94 7.72 0.88
C ALA A 15 -1.54 7.12 0.64
N VAL A 16 -1.46 5.81 0.38
CA VAL A 16 -0.19 5.14 0.07
C VAL A 16 0.40 5.66 -1.24
N PHE A 17 -0.42 5.87 -2.27
CA PHE A 17 0.04 6.46 -3.53
C PHE A 17 0.65 7.85 -3.32
N LYS A 18 0.00 8.71 -2.52
CA LYS A 18 0.50 10.04 -2.20
C LYS A 18 1.83 9.97 -1.46
N LEU A 19 1.92 9.18 -0.39
CA LEU A 19 3.14 9.01 0.40
C LEU A 19 4.30 8.55 -0.49
N LEU A 20 4.10 7.53 -1.31
CA LEU A 20 5.16 7.02 -2.18
C LEU A 20 5.51 8.02 -3.28
N LYS A 21 4.53 8.70 -3.88
CA LYS A 21 4.79 9.72 -4.91
C LYS A 21 5.62 10.89 -4.38
N GLU A 22 5.44 11.25 -3.11
CA GLU A 22 6.18 12.35 -2.46
C GLU A 22 7.56 11.89 -1.95
N GLY A 23 7.69 10.63 -1.52
CA GLY A 23 8.90 10.08 -0.91
C GLY A 23 9.84 9.31 -1.83
N GLN A 24 9.41 8.97 -3.05
CA GLN A 24 10.20 8.17 -4.01
C GLN A 24 10.67 9.00 -5.20
N THR A 25 11.86 8.67 -5.70
CA THR A 25 12.34 9.15 -7.00
C THR A 25 11.85 8.28 -8.16
N ILE A 26 11.52 7.02 -7.89
CA ILE A 26 11.00 6.06 -8.88
C ILE A 26 9.52 6.39 -9.14
N PRO A 27 9.08 6.49 -10.42
CA PRO A 27 7.73 6.87 -10.74
C PRO A 27 6.72 5.83 -10.24
N ILE A 28 5.64 6.30 -9.62
CA ILE A 28 4.51 5.48 -9.21
C ILE A 28 3.30 5.69 -10.14
N HIS A 29 2.66 4.60 -10.54
CA HIS A 29 1.52 4.60 -11.44
C HIS A 29 0.30 3.92 -10.81
N GLY A 30 -0.85 4.62 -10.81
CA GLY A 30 -2.14 4.01 -10.46
C GLY A 30 -2.72 3.19 -11.63
N SER A 31 -2.48 3.65 -12.85
CA SER A 31 -2.69 2.88 -14.09
C SER A 31 -1.43 3.03 -14.93
N VAL A 32 -0.81 1.90 -15.28
CA VAL A 32 0.46 1.91 -16.01
C VAL A 32 0.21 2.33 -17.46
N PRO A 33 0.81 3.45 -17.92
CA PRO A 33 0.62 3.89 -19.30
C PRO A 33 1.31 2.94 -20.28
N LYS A 34 0.77 2.85 -21.51
CA LYS A 34 1.42 2.09 -22.58
C LYS A 34 2.82 2.67 -22.86
N GLY A 35 3.86 1.85 -22.75
CA GLY A 35 5.24 2.29 -22.94
C GLY A 35 5.86 2.97 -21.71
N ALA A 36 5.30 2.76 -20.50
CA ALA A 36 5.95 3.15 -19.25
C ALA A 36 7.40 2.64 -19.22
N LYS A 37 8.33 3.50 -18.79
CA LYS A 37 9.74 3.15 -18.70
C LYS A 37 10.00 2.51 -17.34
N LEU A 38 10.73 1.40 -17.35
CA LEU A 38 11.26 0.78 -16.15
C LEU A 38 12.43 1.63 -15.59
N PRO A 39 12.62 1.67 -14.27
CA PRO A 39 11.75 1.06 -13.26
C PRO A 39 10.51 1.92 -12.93
N TYR A 40 9.48 1.29 -12.39
CA TYR A 40 8.32 1.98 -11.83
C TYR A 40 7.68 1.19 -10.66
N ILE A 41 6.86 1.88 -9.89
CA ILE A 41 6.09 1.34 -8.76
C ILE A 41 4.60 1.25 -9.13
N THR A 42 3.93 0.18 -8.69
CA THR A 42 2.46 0.04 -8.75
C THR A 42 1.89 -0.34 -7.40
N LEU A 43 0.59 -0.09 -7.22
CA LEU A 43 -0.16 -0.63 -6.10
C LEU A 43 -0.89 -1.90 -6.57
N GLY A 44 -0.57 -3.01 -5.94
CA GLY A 44 -1.06 -4.34 -6.29
C GLY A 44 -2.36 -4.70 -5.57
N ALA A 45 -2.49 -6.00 -5.32
CA ALA A 45 -3.62 -6.56 -4.60
C ALA A 45 -3.75 -5.95 -3.20
N ALA A 46 -5.00 -5.85 -2.73
CA ALA A 46 -5.29 -5.45 -1.36
C ALA A 46 -6.43 -6.30 -0.81
N THR A 47 -6.34 -6.66 0.47
CA THR A 47 -7.38 -7.38 1.19
C THR A 47 -7.94 -6.53 2.32
N PHE A 48 -9.21 -6.74 2.68
CA PHE A 48 -9.87 -6.01 3.76
C PHE A 48 -10.76 -6.98 4.54
N LYS A 49 -10.41 -7.21 5.80
CA LYS A 49 -11.14 -8.07 6.71
C LYS A 49 -11.73 -7.23 7.84
N PRO A 50 -13.06 -7.20 8.02
CA PRO A 50 -13.64 -6.49 9.14
C PRO A 50 -13.37 -7.23 10.45
N LEU A 51 -12.96 -6.50 11.48
CA LEU A 51 -12.83 -7.03 12.82
C LEU A 51 -14.16 -6.88 13.58
N SER A 52 -14.61 -7.96 14.20
CA SER A 52 -15.81 -7.96 15.02
C SER A 52 -15.55 -7.20 16.31
N ASN A 53 -16.17 -6.04 16.45
CA ASN A 53 -16.24 -5.31 17.70
C ASN A 53 -17.65 -4.69 17.82
N LYS A 54 -18.11 -4.44 19.05
CA LYS A 54 -19.48 -3.96 19.29
C LYS A 54 -19.67 -2.47 18.95
N ASP A 55 -18.61 -1.69 19.12
CA ASP A 55 -18.71 -0.23 19.22
C ASP A 55 -17.97 0.56 18.16
N LEU A 56 -17.11 -0.10 17.38
CA LEU A 56 -16.25 0.52 16.37
C LEU A 56 -16.46 -0.15 15.00
N ILE A 57 -15.81 0.37 13.96
CA ILE A 57 -15.69 -0.31 12.67
C ILE A 57 -14.20 -0.32 12.38
N ILE A 58 -13.59 -1.50 12.48
CA ILE A 58 -12.16 -1.70 12.27
C ILE A 58 -11.96 -2.69 11.13
N TRP A 59 -10.98 -2.41 10.30
CA TRP A 59 -10.53 -3.23 9.19
C TRP A 59 -9.07 -3.61 9.40
N ASP A 60 -8.79 -4.90 9.34
CA ASP A 60 -7.44 -5.38 9.02
C ASP A 60 -7.32 -5.39 7.51
N ALA A 61 -6.34 -4.66 6.99
CA ALA A 61 -6.10 -4.58 5.56
C ALA A 61 -4.67 -5.00 5.23
N SER A 62 -4.49 -5.62 4.07
CA SER A 62 -3.18 -5.77 3.44
C SER A 62 -3.15 -5.00 2.13
N LEU A 63 -2.00 -4.45 1.77
CA LEU A 63 -1.76 -3.85 0.46
C LEU A 63 -0.37 -4.23 -0.03
N ASN A 64 -0.30 -4.67 -1.28
CA ASN A 64 0.95 -4.93 -1.97
C ASN A 64 1.42 -3.65 -2.68
N VAL A 65 2.68 -3.31 -2.50
CA VAL A 65 3.39 -2.32 -3.31
C VAL A 65 4.40 -3.08 -4.16
N GLU A 66 4.34 -2.90 -5.47
CA GLU A 66 5.08 -3.68 -6.45
C GLU A 66 6.10 -2.78 -7.16
N VAL A 67 7.30 -3.29 -7.35
CA VAL A 67 8.41 -2.59 -8.03
C VAL A 67 8.83 -3.40 -9.23
N TRP A 68 8.83 -2.77 -10.39
CA TRP A 68 9.18 -3.40 -11.67
C TRP A 68 10.46 -2.80 -12.20
N ALA A 69 11.41 -3.63 -12.65
CA ALA A 69 12.66 -3.18 -13.25
C ALA A 69 13.13 -4.11 -14.38
N GLY A 70 14.09 -3.61 -15.17
CA GLY A 70 14.72 -4.34 -16.27
C GLY A 70 15.60 -5.52 -15.80
N GLU A 71 16.21 -6.22 -16.75
CA GLU A 71 17.12 -7.37 -16.50
C GLU A 71 18.29 -7.06 -15.56
N ASP A 72 18.88 -5.85 -15.64
CA ASP A 72 19.96 -5.42 -14.73
C ASP A 72 19.43 -4.70 -13.47
N GLY A 73 18.11 -4.76 -13.25
CA GLY A 73 17.38 -3.95 -12.27
C GLY A 73 17.41 -4.46 -10.83
N LYS A 74 18.02 -5.62 -10.54
CA LYS A 74 17.95 -6.24 -9.20
C LYS A 74 18.33 -5.29 -8.06
N LYS A 75 19.45 -4.58 -8.20
CA LYS A 75 19.91 -3.62 -7.20
C LYS A 75 18.87 -2.51 -7.00
N GLN A 76 18.34 -1.98 -8.10
CA GLN A 76 17.37 -0.89 -8.08
C GLN A 76 16.04 -1.32 -7.46
N VAL A 77 15.58 -2.55 -7.70
CA VAL A 77 14.43 -3.14 -7.00
C VAL A 77 14.68 -3.13 -5.50
N ASN A 78 15.80 -3.69 -5.05
CA ASN A 78 16.10 -3.81 -3.62
C ASN A 78 16.25 -2.46 -2.91
N GLU A 79 16.88 -1.48 -3.55
CA GLU A 79 16.96 -0.10 -3.04
C GLU A 79 15.55 0.52 -2.93
N THR A 80 14.72 0.37 -3.96
CA THR A 80 13.35 0.90 -3.96
C THR A 80 12.47 0.23 -2.89
N LEU A 81 12.57 -1.10 -2.72
CA LEU A 81 11.86 -1.85 -1.68
C LEU A 81 12.26 -1.37 -0.28
N ASN A 82 13.56 -1.13 -0.04
CA ASN A 82 14.05 -0.58 1.22
C ASN A 82 13.48 0.82 1.48
N ASP A 83 13.47 1.69 0.47
CA ASP A 83 12.92 3.04 0.60
C ASP A 83 11.40 3.00 0.88
N ILE A 84 10.66 2.09 0.23
CA ILE A 84 9.23 1.86 0.54
C ILE A 84 9.07 1.43 2.00
N CYS A 85 9.87 0.48 2.48
CA CYS A 85 9.80 0.02 3.86
C CYS A 85 10.11 1.16 4.85
N ALA A 86 11.10 1.99 4.56
CA ALA A 86 11.46 3.14 5.38
C ALA A 86 10.32 4.17 5.44
N LEU A 87 9.76 4.57 4.29
CA LEU A 87 8.64 5.52 4.21
C LEU A 87 7.41 5.03 4.96
N ILE A 88 7.03 3.77 4.75
CA ILE A 88 5.85 3.17 5.38
C ILE A 88 6.06 3.02 6.89
N SER A 89 7.27 2.63 7.33
CA SER A 89 7.57 2.50 8.76
C SER A 89 7.60 3.86 9.47
N ALA A 90 8.09 4.90 8.78
CA ALA A 90 8.21 6.23 9.36
C ALA A 90 6.88 7.01 9.37
N TYR A 91 6.07 6.90 8.31
CA TYR A 91 4.92 7.78 8.08
C TYR A 91 3.59 7.05 7.91
N GLY A 92 3.58 5.71 7.93
CA GLY A 92 2.39 4.93 7.59
C GLY A 92 1.18 5.22 8.49
N CYS A 93 1.41 5.39 9.80
CA CYS A 93 0.35 5.74 10.75
C CYS A 93 -0.11 7.20 10.65
N ASP A 94 0.72 8.09 10.11
CA ASP A 94 0.46 9.52 9.99
C ASP A 94 -0.26 9.89 8.68
N MET A 95 -0.50 8.91 7.79
CA MET A 95 -1.22 9.14 6.55
C MET A 95 -2.68 9.54 6.80
N GLU A 96 -3.13 10.57 6.08
CA GLU A 96 -4.50 11.08 6.19
C GLU A 96 -5.48 10.27 5.33
N LEU A 97 -6.47 9.65 5.99
CA LEU A 97 -7.58 8.96 5.32
C LEU A 97 -8.91 9.67 5.66
N PRO A 98 -9.69 10.14 4.68
CA PRO A 98 -10.99 10.74 4.96
C PRO A 98 -11.90 9.77 5.74
N GLN A 99 -12.39 10.17 6.92
CA GLN A 99 -13.28 9.37 7.79
C GLN A 99 -12.65 8.15 8.47
N TYR A 100 -11.36 7.89 8.25
CA TYR A 100 -10.63 6.77 8.87
C TYR A 100 -9.32 7.23 9.48
N ARG A 101 -8.89 6.53 10.52
CA ARG A 101 -7.54 6.66 11.08
C ARG A 101 -6.81 5.33 10.94
N ILE A 102 -5.51 5.39 10.71
CA ILE A 102 -4.64 4.22 10.75
C ILE A 102 -4.18 4.07 12.20
N ASN A 103 -4.53 2.96 12.84
CA ASN A 103 -4.13 2.66 14.20
C ASN A 103 -2.73 2.01 14.24
N SER A 104 -2.38 1.25 13.19
CA SER A 104 -1.08 0.61 13.05
C SER A 104 -0.75 0.36 11.59
N THR A 105 0.55 0.36 11.29
CA THR A 105 1.12 -0.05 10.01
C THR A 105 2.30 -0.98 10.28
N GLN A 106 2.43 -2.06 9.52
CA GLN A 106 3.51 -3.02 9.66
C GLN A 106 3.94 -3.55 8.29
N ILE A 107 5.24 -3.72 8.09
CA ILE A 107 5.77 -4.51 6.97
C ILE A 107 5.63 -6.00 7.33
N ASP A 108 4.92 -6.75 6.51
CA ASP A 108 4.70 -8.19 6.72
C ASP A 108 5.74 -9.02 5.98
N LEU A 109 5.91 -8.72 4.70
CA LEU A 109 6.76 -9.51 3.80
C LEU A 109 7.39 -8.60 2.74
N VAL A 110 8.66 -8.83 2.45
CA VAL A 110 9.38 -8.22 1.33
C VAL A 110 9.96 -9.35 0.50
N GLU A 111 9.67 -9.32 -0.80
CA GLU A 111 10.11 -10.33 -1.76
C GLU A 111 10.75 -9.65 -2.96
N ASP A 112 11.86 -10.20 -3.46
CA ASP A 112 12.43 -9.87 -4.77
C ASP A 112 12.63 -11.16 -5.57
N PHE A 113 12.25 -11.15 -6.84
CA PHE A 113 12.39 -12.30 -7.71
C PHE A 113 12.61 -11.89 -9.17
N PRO A 114 13.36 -12.70 -9.95
CA PRO A 114 13.44 -12.50 -11.38
C PRO A 114 12.06 -12.71 -12.00
N GLU A 115 11.70 -11.88 -12.97
CA GLU A 115 10.44 -11.96 -13.69
C GLU A 115 10.73 -12.11 -15.18
N VAL A 116 10.05 -13.06 -15.83
CA VAL A 116 10.43 -13.56 -17.16
C VAL A 116 10.24 -12.52 -18.26
N SER A 117 9.32 -11.56 -18.09
CA SER A 117 8.96 -10.60 -19.14
C SER A 117 9.66 -9.25 -19.03
N THR A 118 9.87 -8.74 -17.82
CA THR A 118 10.43 -7.41 -17.55
C THR A 118 11.86 -7.47 -17.04
N GLY A 119 12.25 -8.54 -16.34
CA GLY A 119 13.59 -8.78 -15.81
C GLY A 119 13.57 -9.01 -14.30
N TYR A 120 13.16 -8.02 -13.52
CA TYR A 120 13.07 -8.12 -12.06
C TYR A 120 11.80 -7.48 -11.51
N HIS A 121 11.22 -8.16 -10.52
CA HIS A 121 10.03 -7.70 -9.80
C HIS A 121 10.24 -7.87 -8.30
N GLY A 122 9.70 -6.93 -7.52
CA GLY A 122 9.72 -7.00 -6.08
C GLY A 122 8.39 -6.57 -5.48
N THR A 123 8.06 -7.07 -4.31
CA THR A 123 6.81 -6.75 -3.62
C THR A 123 7.06 -6.48 -2.13
N VAL A 124 6.45 -5.42 -1.61
CA VAL A 124 6.29 -5.19 -0.17
C VAL A 124 4.82 -5.41 0.17
N THR A 125 4.54 -6.36 1.06
CA THR A 125 3.22 -6.53 1.66
C THR A 125 3.15 -5.73 2.96
N ILE A 126 2.19 -4.81 3.03
CA ILE A 126 1.99 -3.92 4.17
C ILE A 126 0.66 -4.25 4.83
N LEU A 127 0.67 -4.41 6.15
CA LEU A 127 -0.52 -4.59 6.98
C LEU A 127 -0.92 -3.27 7.62
N PHE A 128 -2.23 -3.02 7.65
CA PHE A 128 -2.84 -1.86 8.29
C PHE A 128 -3.98 -2.30 9.19
N THR A 129 -4.08 -1.68 10.37
CA THR A 129 -5.33 -1.69 11.14
C THR A 129 -5.97 -0.32 11.01
N ILE A 130 -7.14 -0.26 10.37
CA ILE A 130 -7.81 0.98 9.98
C ILE A 130 -9.14 1.08 10.72
N GLN A 131 -9.37 2.20 11.40
CA GLN A 131 -10.60 2.43 12.14
C GLN A 131 -11.40 3.57 11.52
N ASN A 132 -12.68 3.33 11.26
CA ASN A 132 -13.62 4.39 10.92
C ASN A 132 -14.02 5.15 12.20
N PHE A 133 -13.96 6.49 12.15
CA PHE A 133 -14.33 7.36 13.27
C PHE A 133 -15.63 8.14 13.05
N ASN A 134 -16.31 7.95 11.91
CA ASN A 134 -17.65 8.48 11.74
C ASN A 134 -18.59 7.79 12.72
N LYS A 135 -19.04 8.54 13.73
CA LYS A 135 -20.28 8.24 14.44
C LYS A 135 -21.41 8.41 13.43
N LYS A 136 -21.93 7.33 12.86
CA LYS A 136 -23.29 7.41 12.30
C LYS A 136 -24.21 7.63 13.48
N GLU A 137 -24.82 8.82 13.55
CA GLU A 137 -25.99 9.07 14.37
C GLU A 137 -26.99 7.94 14.10
N VAL A 138 -27.46 7.33 15.18
CA VAL A 138 -28.49 6.27 15.16
C VAL A 138 -29.83 6.91 14.86
#